data_AF-A0A938VQ39-F1
#
_entry.id   AF-A0A938VQ39-F1
#
_cell.length_a   1.000
_cell.length_b   1.000
_cell.length_c   1.000
_cell.angle_alpha   90.00
_cell.angle_beta   90.00
_cell.angle_gamma   90.00
#
_symmetry.space_group_name_H-M   'P 1'
#
loop_
_entity.id
_entity.type
_entity.pdbx_description
1 polymer ?
#
loop_
_entity_poly.entity_id
_entity_poly.type
_entity_poly.pdbx_seq_one_letter_code
_entity_poly.pdbx_strand_id
1 'polypeptide(L)'
;GGILVETRGDGAVVGVGLNVNVSPGIAGGTPAAAVAELAGRSVDRTRLLALLLPAVLRAIDARGDAQHGVRATWERWSSVRGRRVRVATRQAQHAGVVEDFGPNGELLLRRDDGLLITLVAGDVTLRA
;
A
#
# COMPACT_ATOMS: atom_id res chain seq x y z
N GLY A 1 4.33 -1.01 -7.90
CA GLY A 1 3.83 -2.40 -8.00
C GLY A 1 2.45 -2.47 -7.37
N GLY A 2 1.87 -3.66 -7.29
CA GLY A 2 0.61 -3.92 -6.61
C GLY A 2 0.74 -5.11 -5.66
N ILE A 3 -0.05 -5.10 -4.58
CA ILE A 3 -0.17 -6.22 -3.65
C ILE A 3 -1.66 -6.57 -3.58
N LEU A 4 -1.99 -7.85 -3.70
CA LEU A 4 -3.35 -8.37 -3.57
C LEU A 4 -3.33 -9.50 -2.53
N VAL A 5 -4.22 -9.43 -1.55
CA VAL A 5 -4.41 -10.49 -0.55
C VAL A 5 -5.83 -11.03 -0.69
N GLU A 6 -5.94 -12.32 -0.94
CA GLU A 6 -7.22 -13.02 -1.05
C GLU A 6 -7.30 -14.11 0.02
N THR A 7 -8.39 -14.12 0.78
CA THR A 7 -8.61 -15.10 1.87
C THR A 7 -9.66 -16.13 1.46
N ARG A 8 -9.42 -17.40 1.78
CA ARG A 8 -10.41 -18.48 1.62
C ARG A 8 -10.30 -19.47 2.78
N GLY A 9 -11.34 -19.52 3.62
CA GLY A 9 -11.29 -20.27 4.88
C GLY A 9 -10.17 -19.70 5.77
N ASP A 10 -9.35 -20.59 6.33
CA ASP A 10 -8.24 -20.21 7.22
C ASP A 10 -6.94 -19.87 6.46
N GLY A 11 -6.99 -19.82 5.13
CA GLY A 11 -5.84 -19.52 4.27
C GLY A 11 -5.92 -18.16 3.61
N ALA A 12 -4.76 -17.59 3.29
CA ALA A 12 -4.63 -16.39 2.47
C ALA A 12 -3.58 -16.60 1.36
N VAL A 13 -3.85 -16.04 0.18
CA VAL A 13 -2.90 -15.93 -0.93
C VAL A 13 -2.46 -14.48 -1.06
N VAL A 14 -1.15 -14.24 -1.00
CA VAL A 14 -0.55 -12.91 -1.15
C VAL A 14 0.13 -12.83 -2.51
N GLY A 15 -0.49 -12.13 -3.45
CA GLY A 15 0.09 -11.79 -4.74
C GLY A 15 0.89 -10.48 -4.66
N VAL A 16 2.14 -10.48 -5.14
CA VAL A 16 2.99 -9.29 -5.22
C VAL A 16 3.44 -9.07 -6.66
N GLY A 17 2.97 -8.00 -7.28
CA GLY A 17 3.35 -7.56 -8.62
C GLY A 17 4.33 -6.38 -8.58
N LEU A 18 5.49 -6.52 -9.21
CA LEU A 18 6.49 -5.46 -9.27
C LEU A 18 6.97 -5.21 -10.71
N ASN A 19 6.87 -3.96 -11.16
CA ASN A 19 7.45 -3.53 -12.43
C ASN A 19 8.95 -3.36 -12.22
N VAL A 20 9.77 -4.25 -12.81
CA VAL A 20 11.23 -4.26 -12.57
C VAL A 20 11.99 -3.48 -13.65
N ASN A 21 12.02 -3.99 -14.87
CA ASN A 21 12.80 -3.43 -15.97
C ASN A 21 11.96 -2.71 -17.04
N VAL A 22 10.64 -2.93 -17.04
CA VAL A 22 9.71 -2.34 -18.00
C VAL A 22 8.53 -1.78 -17.22
N SER A 23 8.22 -0.50 -17.44
CA SER A 23 7.02 0.14 -16.91
C SER A 23 5.86 -0.03 -17.91
N PRO A 24 4.63 -0.26 -17.44
CA PRO A 24 3.44 -0.21 -18.30
C PRO A 24 3.08 1.22 -18.71
N GLY A 25 3.84 2.24 -18.30
CA GLY A 25 3.55 3.66 -18.55
C GLY A 25 2.38 4.13 -17.68
N ILE A 26 1.15 3.97 -18.16
CA ILE A 26 -0.07 4.30 -17.42
C ILE A 26 -0.85 3.02 -17.13
N ALA A 27 -1.10 2.75 -15.85
CA ALA A 27 -1.94 1.64 -15.40
C ALA A 27 -3.14 2.20 -14.62
N GLY A 28 -4.36 1.91 -15.07
CA GLY A 28 -5.59 2.38 -14.40
C GLY A 28 -5.65 3.91 -14.27
N GLY A 29 -5.19 4.65 -15.28
CA GLY A 29 -5.13 6.12 -15.25
C GLY A 29 -4.04 6.69 -14.34
N THR A 30 -3.13 5.86 -13.82
CA THR A 30 -2.04 6.27 -12.93
C THR A 30 -0.67 6.02 -13.54
N PRO A 31 0.26 6.99 -13.50
CA PRO A 31 1.65 6.76 -13.87
C PRO A 31 2.20 5.61 -13.03
N ALA A 32 2.68 4.59 -13.72
CA ALA A 32 3.44 3.51 -13.13
C ALA A 32 4.91 3.75 -13.42
N ALA A 33 5.77 3.35 -12.48
CA ALA A 33 7.21 3.35 -12.66
C ALA A 33 7.74 1.92 -12.55
N ALA A 34 8.86 1.66 -13.24
CA ALA A 34 9.67 0.47 -13.04
C ALA A 34 10.87 0.77 -12.14
N VAL A 35 11.35 -0.23 -11.41
CA VAL A 35 12.53 -0.06 -10.53
C VAL A 35 13.75 0.43 -11.32
N ALA A 36 13.95 -0.06 -12.55
CA ALA A 36 15.05 0.32 -13.41
C ALA A 36 15.04 1.82 -13.79
N GLU A 37 13.86 2.41 -13.96
CA GLU A 37 13.71 3.85 -14.26
C GLU A 37 14.20 4.70 -13.09
N LEU A 38 13.85 4.30 -11.86
CA LEU A 38 14.26 4.99 -10.64
C LEU A 38 15.74 4.74 -10.30
N ALA A 39 16.26 3.56 -10.64
CA ALA A 39 17.65 3.18 -10.42
C ALA A 39 18.60 3.70 -11.50
N GLY A 40 18.08 4.19 -12.63
CA GLY A 40 18.87 4.60 -13.81
C GLY A 40 19.58 3.45 -14.53
N ARG A 41 19.23 2.20 -14.25
CA ARG A 41 19.89 1.00 -14.81
C ARG A 41 19.00 -0.23 -14.73
N SER A 42 19.27 -1.21 -15.59
CA SER A 42 18.63 -2.53 -15.52
C SER A 42 18.89 -3.21 -14.17
N VAL A 43 17.88 -3.94 -13.69
CA VAL A 43 17.87 -4.63 -12.41
C VAL A 43 17.80 -6.15 -12.64
N ASP A 44 18.69 -6.88 -11.98
CA ASP A 44 18.64 -8.33 -11.91
C ASP A 44 17.43 -8.77 -11.07
N ARG A 45 16.45 -9.38 -11.74
CA ARG A 45 15.20 -9.85 -11.13
C ARG A 45 15.43 -10.95 -10.10
N THR A 46 16.40 -11.83 -10.33
CA THR A 46 16.71 -12.94 -9.41
C THR A 46 17.30 -12.40 -8.13
N ARG A 47 18.25 -11.46 -8.24
CA ARG A 47 18.82 -10.79 -7.06
C ARG A 47 17.77 -9.97 -6.32
N LEU A 48 16.89 -9.26 -7.03
CA LEU A 48 15.80 -8.51 -6.41
C LEU A 48 14.85 -9.42 -5.63
N LEU A 49 14.44 -10.54 -6.23
CA LEU A 49 13.58 -11.53 -5.58
C LEU A 49 14.24 -12.13 -4.33
N ALA A 50 15.53 -12.48 -4.40
CA ALA A 50 16.28 -13.02 -3.27
C ALA A 50 16.36 -12.05 -2.07
N LEU A 51 16.32 -10.74 -2.32
CA LEU A 51 16.27 -9.71 -1.27
C LEU A 51 14.85 -9.44 -0.77
N LEU A 52 13.87 -9.43 -1.68
CA LEU A 52 12.47 -9.12 -1.37
C LEU A 52 11.79 -10.24 -0.58
N LEU A 53 11.96 -11.50 -1.01
CA LEU A 53 11.22 -12.63 -0.45
C LEU A 53 11.44 -12.79 1.07
N PRO A 54 12.68 -12.73 1.62
CA PRO A 54 12.87 -12.80 3.06
C PRO A 54 12.23 -11.64 3.82
N ALA A 55 12.19 -10.44 3.23
CA ALA A 55 11.55 -9.28 3.86
C ALA A 55 10.02 -9.46 3.92
N VAL A 56 9.41 -9.98 2.85
CA VAL A 56 7.97 -10.30 2.81
C VAL A 56 7.63 -11.38 3.82
N LEU A 57 8.38 -12.49 3.87
CA LEU A 57 8.14 -13.58 4.80
C LEU A 57 8.24 -13.11 6.26
N ARG A 58 9.28 -12.34 6.60
CA ARG A 58 9.41 -11.75 7.95
C ARG A 58 8.25 -10.84 8.33
N ALA A 59 7.71 -10.08 7.37
CA ALA A 59 6.56 -9.22 7.63
C ALA A 59 5.27 -10.03 7.86
N ILE A 60 5.07 -11.12 7.11
CA ILE A 60 3.92 -12.03 7.28
C ILE A 60 3.99 -12.78 8.61
N ASP A 61 5.19 -13.20 9.03
CA ASP A 61 5.41 -13.95 10.27
C ASP A 61 5.52 -13.05 11.51
N ALA A 62 5.48 -11.72 11.34
CA ALA A 62 5.61 -10.79 12.46
C ALA A 62 4.47 -10.96 13.47
N ARG A 63 4.81 -11.12 14.76
CA ARG A 63 3.87 -11.21 15.89
C ARG A 63 4.36 -10.31 17.03
N GLY A 64 3.46 -9.90 17.92
CA GLY A 64 3.81 -9.10 19.10
C GLY A 64 4.58 -7.83 18.73
N ASP A 65 5.75 -7.60 19.33
CA ASP A 65 6.58 -6.42 19.08
C ASP A 65 7.04 -6.28 17.61
N ALA A 66 7.25 -7.39 16.92
CA ALA A 66 7.61 -7.36 15.50
C ALA A 66 6.47 -6.80 14.63
N GLN A 67 5.22 -7.06 15.00
CA GLN A 67 4.05 -6.49 14.32
C GLN A 67 3.99 -4.97 14.50
N HIS A 68 4.34 -4.46 15.68
CA HIS A 68 4.48 -3.02 15.92
C HIS A 68 5.60 -2.42 15.07
N GLY A 69 6.71 -3.13 14.89
CA GLY A 69 7.80 -2.72 13.99
C GLY A 69 7.37 -2.62 12.52
N VAL A 70 6.55 -3.57 12.04
CA VAL A 70 5.96 -3.53 10.69
C VAL A 70 5.04 -2.31 10.55
N ARG A 71 4.17 -2.07 11.54
CA ARG A 71 3.28 -0.91 11.55
C ARG A 71 4.06 0.41 11.52
N ALA A 72 5.06 0.57 12.38
CA ALA A 72 5.89 1.77 12.41
C ALA A 72 6.62 2.01 11.07
N THR A 73 7.10 0.93 10.45
CA THR A 73 7.73 1.00 9.12
C THR A 73 6.72 1.46 8.06
N TRP A 74 5.52 0.88 8.05
CA TRP A 74 4.47 1.29 7.12
C TRP A 74 4.06 2.75 7.32
N GLU A 75 3.86 3.18 8.55
CA GLU A 75 3.52 4.57 8.87
C GLU A 75 4.60 5.55 8.38
N ARG A 76 5.88 5.22 8.57
CA ARG A 76 7.02 6.02 8.11
C ARG A 76 7.08 6.14 6.58
N TRP A 77 6.72 5.09 5.86
CA TRP A 77 6.79 5.04 4.39
C TRP A 77 5.47 5.35 3.70
N SER A 78 4.40 5.58 4.45
CA SER A 78 3.09 5.90 3.90
C SER A 78 3.13 7.21 3.12
N SER A 79 2.78 7.15 1.83
CA SER A 79 2.73 8.33 0.96
C SER A 79 1.47 9.16 1.11
N VAL A 80 0.51 8.71 1.95
CA VAL A 80 -0.83 9.32 2.09
C VAL A 80 -1.10 9.88 3.49
N ARG A 81 -0.39 9.45 4.54
CA ARG A 81 -0.59 9.97 5.91
C ARG A 81 -0.35 11.48 5.94
N GLY A 82 -1.23 12.22 6.61
CA GLY A 82 -1.19 13.67 6.71
C GLY A 82 -1.53 14.41 5.40
N ARG A 83 -1.99 13.71 4.37
CA ARG A 83 -2.31 14.31 3.07
C ARG A 83 -3.79 14.24 2.77
N ARG A 84 -4.25 15.21 1.99
CA ARG A 84 -5.59 15.20 1.41
C ARG A 84 -5.67 14.12 0.33
N VAL A 85 -6.70 13.28 0.42
CA VAL A 85 -6.98 12.19 -0.52
C VAL A 85 -8.45 12.19 -0.90
N ARG A 86 -8.78 11.48 -1.98
CA ARG A 86 -10.12 10.93 -2.17
C ARG A 86 -10.08 9.41 -2.02
N VAL A 87 -11.08 8.85 -1.37
CA VAL A 87 -11.23 7.41 -1.17
C VAL A 87 -12.54 6.96 -1.78
N ALA A 88 -12.47 6.09 -2.78
CA ALA A 88 -13.63 5.45 -3.37
C ALA A 88 -13.86 4.09 -2.71
N THR A 89 -15.02 3.92 -2.09
CA THR A 89 -15.48 2.62 -1.58
C THR A 89 -16.56 2.06 -2.51
N ARG A 90 -17.06 0.85 -2.21
CA ARG A 90 -18.22 0.29 -2.93
C ARG A 90 -19.50 1.13 -2.77
N GLN A 91 -19.61 1.90 -1.70
CA GLN A 91 -20.85 2.59 -1.33
C GLN A 91 -20.81 4.09 -1.65
N ALA A 92 -19.64 4.73 -1.48
CA ALA A 92 -19.51 6.17 -1.56
C ALA A 92 -18.08 6.61 -1.88
N GLN A 93 -17.95 7.88 -2.27
CA GLN A 93 -16.67 8.58 -2.32
C GLN A 93 -16.53 9.53 -1.13
N HIS A 94 -15.34 9.55 -0.54
CA HIS A 94 -14.99 10.40 0.58
C HIS A 94 -13.79 11.27 0.19
N ALA A 95 -13.75 12.49 0.69
CA ALA A 95 -12.59 13.38 0.57
C ALA A 95 -12.24 13.93 1.95
N GLY A 96 -10.95 14.07 2.21
CA GLY A 96 -10.46 14.48 3.52
C GLY A 96 -8.96 14.29 3.66
N VAL A 97 -8.45 14.52 4.86
CA VAL A 97 -7.03 14.28 5.22
C VAL A 97 -6.91 12.93 5.91
N VAL A 98 -5.95 12.11 5.50
CA VAL A 98 -5.62 10.87 6.23
C VAL A 98 -4.96 11.26 7.54
N GLU A 99 -5.68 11.10 8.65
CA GLU A 99 -5.21 11.46 9.99
C GLU A 99 -4.24 10.39 10.51
N ASP A 100 -4.66 9.13 10.46
CA ASP A 100 -3.84 8.00 10.88
C ASP A 100 -4.40 6.68 10.32
N PHE A 101 -3.90 5.57 10.85
CA PHE A 101 -4.34 4.23 10.57
C PHE A 101 -4.77 3.48 11.84
N GLY A 102 -5.85 2.71 11.72
CA GLY A 102 -6.39 1.90 12.79
C GLY A 102 -5.51 0.68 13.10
N PRO A 103 -5.75 0.01 14.25
CA PRO A 103 -4.97 -1.15 14.69
C PRO A 103 -5.10 -2.35 13.76
N ASN A 104 -6.13 -2.43 12.92
CA ASN A 104 -6.33 -3.50 11.94
C ASN A 104 -5.99 -3.05 10.51
N GLY A 105 -5.32 -1.91 10.34
CA GLY A 105 -4.93 -1.35 9.04
C GLY A 105 -6.02 -0.50 8.37
N GLU A 106 -7.06 -0.11 9.10
CA GLU A 106 -8.07 0.81 8.58
C GLU A 106 -7.48 2.19 8.30
N LEU A 107 -8.02 2.92 7.33
CA LEU A 107 -7.67 4.30 7.06
C LEU A 107 -8.59 5.24 7.86
N LEU A 108 -8.01 6.11 8.69
CA LEU A 108 -8.75 7.13 9.44
C LEU A 108 -8.72 8.45 8.67
N LEU A 109 -9.88 8.87 8.16
CA LEU A 109 -10.02 10.04 7.28
C LEU A 109 -10.79 11.15 8.00
N ARG A 110 -10.14 12.30 8.20
CA ARG A 110 -10.80 13.54 8.62
C ARG A 110 -11.42 14.23 7.42
N ARG A 111 -12.74 14.23 7.33
CA ARG A 111 -13.51 14.90 6.28
C ARG A 111 -13.55 16.42 6.49
N ASP A 112 -13.97 17.13 5.45
CA ASP A 112 -14.08 18.61 5.45
C ASP A 112 -15.13 19.14 6.44
N ASP A 113 -16.14 18.33 6.76
CA ASP A 113 -17.13 18.62 7.80
C ASP A 113 -16.61 18.37 9.23
N GLY A 114 -15.33 18.00 9.36
CA GLY A 114 -14.67 17.73 10.64
C GLY A 114 -14.91 16.33 11.18
N LEU A 115 -15.75 15.50 10.55
CA LEU A 115 -15.98 14.12 11.00
C LEU A 115 -14.77 13.23 10.70
N LEU A 116 -14.37 12.44 11.69
CA LEU A 116 -13.41 11.36 11.51
C LEU A 116 -14.18 10.10 11.13
N ILE A 117 -13.86 9.52 9.98
CA ILE A 117 -14.44 8.25 9.52
C ILE A 117 -13.35 7.19 9.39
N THR A 118 -13.75 5.94 9.62
CA THR A 118 -12.87 4.76 9.52
C THR A 118 -13.24 3.98 8.27
N LEU A 119 -12.26 3.73 7.39
CA LEU A 119 -12.45 3.01 6.13
C LEU A 119 -11.58 1.76 6.11
N VAL A 120 -12.20 0.59 6.05
CA VAL A 120 -11.50 -0.72 6.05
C VAL A 120 -10.89 -1.03 4.67
N ALA A 121 -11.55 -0.60 3.59
CA ALA A 121 -11.09 -0.81 2.23
C ALA A 121 -11.62 0.28 1.29
N GLY A 122 -10.83 0.62 0.28
CA GLY A 122 -11.20 1.56 -0.77
C GLY A 122 -10.00 1.96 -1.63
N ASP A 123 -10.28 2.47 -2.82
CA ASP A 123 -9.26 3.00 -3.72
C ASP A 123 -8.91 4.42 -3.32
N VAL A 124 -7.63 4.65 -2.97
CA VAL A 124 -7.13 5.95 -2.54
C VAL A 124 -6.45 6.66 -3.71
N THR A 125 -6.82 7.92 -3.96
CA THR A 125 -6.14 8.78 -4.93
C THR A 125 -5.63 10.06 -4.27
N LEU A 126 -4.42 10.43 -4.66
CA LEU A 126 -3.77 11.71 -4.31
C LEU A 126 -4.03 12.80 -5.36
N ARG A 127 -4.81 12.50 -6.40
CA ARG A 127 -5.12 13.48 -7.46
C ARG A 127 -6.16 14.48 -6.99
N ALA A 128 -5.90 15.74 -7.37
CA ALA A 128 -6.78 16.88 -7.15
C ALA A 128 -8.11 16.73 -7.86
#